data_AF-A0A7Y8RYU6-F1
#
_entry.id   AF-A0A7Y8RYU6-F1
#
_cell.length_a   1.000
_cell.length_b   1.000
_cell.length_c   1.000
_cell.angle_alpha   90.00
_cell.angle_beta   90.00
_cell.angle_gamma   90.00
#
_symmetry.space_group_name_H-M   'P 1'
#
loop_
_entity.id
_entity.type
_entity.pdbx_description
1 polymer ?
#
loop_
_entity_poly.entity_id
_entity_poly.type
_entity_poly.pdbx_seq_one_letter_code
_entity_poly.pdbx_strand_id
1 'polypeptide(L)'
;MTIWHYFFKLHPLKMRAGWKVKENHLYQKPIRENRQMLLILENEAENKIVQVENAGDLRYDIRIFNIEQEPVGGMIDIPHDQLVERLEKVIWKEEGGSGGPRNLLRLRVPSGWTVSHHALTDANPGELAPDSEVWQSDFKRDLLQLQHEEDRLLLDVEWYPESDPAGHYAVKLIKNGDWSRPLEDMLCIHPKELAYELDSVLKKAGERS
;
A
#
# COMPACT_ATOMS: atom_id res chain seq x y z
N MET A 1 -6.89 -13.56 19.25
CA MET A 1 -5.61 -12.86 18.97
C MET A 1 -5.95 -11.85 17.87
N THR A 2 -5.82 -10.53 18.12
CA THR A 2 -6.36 -9.50 17.22
C THR A 2 -5.48 -9.32 15.98
N ILE A 3 -6.11 -9.03 14.83
CA ILE A 3 -5.47 -8.80 13.52
C ILE A 3 -4.30 -7.79 13.60
N TRP A 4 -4.42 -6.81 14.50
CA TRP A 4 -3.46 -5.72 14.70
C TRP A 4 -2.13 -6.11 15.34
N HIS A 5 -2.04 -7.28 15.99
CA HIS A 5 -0.78 -7.73 16.61
C HIS A 5 0.30 -8.07 15.57
N TYR A 6 -0.09 -8.30 14.32
CA TYR A 6 0.80 -8.66 13.22
C TYR A 6 0.88 -7.63 12.11
N PHE A 7 0.29 -6.44 12.28
CA PHE A 7 0.27 -5.40 11.26
C PHE A 7 1.69 -5.04 10.75
N PHE A 8 2.64 -4.75 11.65
CA PHE A 8 4.03 -4.46 11.27
C PHE A 8 4.77 -5.65 10.63
N LYS A 9 4.19 -6.85 10.69
CA LYS A 9 4.73 -8.05 10.04
C LYS A 9 4.20 -8.24 8.62
N LEU A 10 3.17 -7.51 8.18
CA LEU A 10 2.66 -7.60 6.81
C LEU A 10 3.79 -7.33 5.81
N HIS A 11 3.69 -7.83 4.59
CA HIS A 11 4.56 -7.44 3.49
C HIS A 11 4.14 -6.05 3.02
N PRO A 12 5.09 -5.12 2.85
CA PRO A 12 4.77 -3.83 2.23
C PRO A 12 4.76 -4.06 0.71
N LEU A 13 3.74 -3.55 0.02
CA LEU A 13 3.54 -3.75 -1.42
C LEU A 13 3.43 -2.42 -2.16
N LYS A 14 3.91 -2.38 -3.40
CA LYS A 14 3.60 -1.30 -4.34
C LYS A 14 2.18 -1.52 -4.85
N MET A 15 1.24 -0.78 -4.31
CA MET A 15 -0.16 -0.88 -4.72
C MET A 15 -0.54 0.25 -5.67
N ARG A 16 -1.08 -0.12 -6.84
CA ARG A 16 -1.67 0.84 -7.78
C ARG A 16 -2.99 1.37 -7.21
N ALA A 17 -3.37 2.60 -7.57
CA ALA A 17 -4.70 3.12 -7.25
C ALA A 17 -5.81 2.19 -7.81
N GLY A 18 -6.93 2.12 -7.08
CA GLY A 18 -8.10 1.31 -7.40
C GLY A 18 -8.17 -0.06 -6.72
N TRP A 19 -7.11 -0.50 -6.04
CA TRP A 19 -7.12 -1.77 -5.30
C TRP A 19 -7.63 -1.61 -3.87
N LYS A 20 -8.67 -2.38 -3.52
CA LYS A 20 -9.20 -2.57 -2.16
C LYS A 20 -8.61 -3.83 -1.54
N VAL A 21 -8.10 -3.72 -0.32
CA VAL A 21 -7.58 -4.85 0.46
C VAL A 21 -8.72 -5.47 1.23
N LYS A 22 -9.22 -6.63 0.79
CA LYS A 22 -10.32 -7.34 1.47
C LYS A 22 -9.81 -8.17 2.65
N GLU A 23 -8.67 -8.82 2.48
CA GLU A 23 -8.00 -9.62 3.50
C GLU A 23 -6.48 -9.48 3.33
N ASN A 24 -5.72 -9.31 4.42
CA ASN A 24 -4.25 -9.22 4.37
C ASN A 24 -3.59 -9.86 5.59
N HIS A 25 -3.04 -11.04 5.36
CA HIS A 25 -2.20 -11.86 6.24
C HIS A 25 -0.88 -12.24 5.54
N LEU A 26 -0.51 -11.50 4.49
CA LEU A 26 0.72 -11.74 3.77
C LEU A 26 1.87 -11.18 4.60
N TYR A 27 2.57 -12.02 5.37
CA TYR A 27 3.62 -11.59 6.31
C TYR A 27 5.03 -11.73 5.74
N GLN A 28 5.93 -10.81 6.09
CA GLN A 28 7.35 -10.79 5.69
C GLN A 28 8.13 -12.04 6.06
N LYS A 29 7.75 -12.66 7.18
CA LYS A 29 8.28 -13.94 7.60
C LYS A 29 7.11 -14.90 7.67
N PRO A 30 7.27 -16.12 7.12
CA PRO A 30 6.29 -17.18 7.29
C PRO A 30 5.98 -17.33 8.79
N ILE A 31 4.74 -17.06 9.17
CA ILE A 31 4.26 -17.30 10.53
C ILE A 31 3.74 -18.74 10.55
N ARG A 32 3.90 -19.42 11.69
CA ARG A 32 3.29 -20.74 11.93
C ARG A 32 1.76 -20.58 12.08
N GLU A 33 1.11 -20.20 11.00
CA GLU A 33 -0.34 -20.10 10.88
C GLU A 33 -0.73 -20.93 9.66
N ASN A 34 -1.60 -21.93 9.85
CA ASN A 34 -2.05 -22.82 8.77
C ASN A 34 -3.08 -22.14 7.84
N ARG A 35 -3.00 -20.81 7.71
CA ARG A 35 -3.92 -20.05 6.89
C ARG A 35 -3.58 -20.29 5.43
N GLN A 36 -4.55 -20.82 4.69
CA GLN A 36 -4.41 -21.04 3.26
C GLN A 36 -4.54 -19.72 2.49
N MET A 37 -5.56 -18.91 2.78
CA MET A 37 -5.75 -17.61 2.13
C MET A 37 -4.96 -16.51 2.84
N LEU A 38 -4.02 -15.87 2.15
CA LEU A 38 -3.13 -14.87 2.75
C LEU A 38 -3.45 -13.44 2.33
N LEU A 39 -3.96 -13.22 1.13
CA LEU A 39 -4.27 -11.88 0.62
C LEU A 39 -5.45 -11.99 -0.33
N ILE A 40 -6.39 -11.05 -0.22
CA ILE A 40 -7.45 -10.84 -1.21
C ILE A 40 -7.45 -9.35 -1.55
N LEU A 41 -7.21 -9.06 -2.82
CA LEU A 41 -7.31 -7.72 -3.40
C LEU A 41 -8.45 -7.70 -4.41
N GLU A 42 -9.20 -6.60 -4.41
CA GLU A 42 -10.33 -6.38 -5.31
C GLU A 42 -10.14 -5.05 -6.05
N ASN A 43 -10.37 -5.06 -7.36
CA ASN A 43 -10.41 -3.86 -8.19
C ASN A 43 -11.65 -3.94 -9.08
N GLU A 44 -12.71 -3.26 -8.65
CA GLU A 44 -14.02 -3.28 -9.31
C GLU A 44 -13.95 -2.66 -10.71
N ALA A 45 -13.23 -1.54 -10.86
CA ALA A 45 -13.09 -0.84 -12.14
C ALA A 45 -12.41 -1.70 -13.22
N GLU A 46 -11.51 -2.59 -12.80
CA GLU A 46 -10.85 -3.54 -13.70
C GLU A 46 -11.50 -4.92 -13.76
N ASN A 47 -12.65 -5.11 -13.09
CA ASN A 47 -13.33 -6.39 -12.94
C ASN A 47 -12.37 -7.51 -12.51
N LYS A 48 -11.58 -7.28 -11.45
CA LYS A 48 -10.46 -8.17 -11.07
C LYS A 48 -10.38 -8.42 -9.57
N ILE A 49 -10.22 -9.69 -9.20
CA ILE A 49 -9.89 -10.15 -7.86
C ILE A 49 -8.55 -10.89 -7.92
N VAL A 50 -7.64 -10.59 -7.00
CA VAL A 50 -6.35 -11.27 -6.87
C VAL A 50 -6.28 -11.90 -5.49
N GLN A 51 -6.01 -13.20 -5.45
CA GLN A 51 -5.87 -13.99 -4.24
C GLN A 51 -4.44 -14.54 -4.15
N VAL A 52 -3.87 -14.51 -2.94
CA VAL A 52 -2.61 -15.19 -2.65
C VAL A 52 -2.88 -16.32 -1.67
N GLU A 53 -2.53 -17.54 -2.06
CA GLU A 53 -2.67 -18.73 -1.23
C GLU A 53 -1.31 -19.28 -0.80
N ASN A 54 -1.25 -19.89 0.39
CA ASN A 54 -0.13 -20.70 0.84
C ASN A 54 -0.23 -22.10 0.23
N ALA A 55 0.78 -22.51 -0.54
CA ALA A 55 0.88 -23.82 -1.19
C ALA A 55 1.75 -24.82 -0.39
N GLY A 56 2.25 -24.44 0.79
CA GLY A 56 3.18 -25.22 1.59
C GLY A 56 4.65 -24.96 1.24
N ASP A 57 5.59 -25.38 2.09
CA ASP A 57 7.03 -25.32 1.84
C ASP A 57 7.57 -23.97 1.34
N LEU A 58 7.03 -22.87 1.87
CA LEU A 58 7.37 -21.49 1.47
C LEU A 58 7.05 -21.21 -0.01
N ARG A 59 6.05 -21.88 -0.55
CA ARG A 59 5.49 -21.71 -1.88
C ARG A 59 4.08 -21.11 -1.81
N TYR A 60 3.72 -20.39 -2.86
CA TYR A 60 2.50 -19.61 -2.91
C TYR A 60 1.86 -19.66 -4.30
N ASP A 61 0.54 -19.60 -4.34
CA ASP A 61 -0.22 -19.42 -5.56
C ASP A 61 -0.77 -18.00 -5.61
N ILE A 62 -0.68 -17.35 -6.77
CA ILE A 62 -1.40 -16.11 -7.08
C ILE A 62 -2.52 -16.48 -8.04
N ARG A 63 -3.77 -16.37 -7.61
CA ARG A 63 -4.95 -16.67 -8.43
C ARG A 63 -5.67 -15.39 -8.78
N ILE A 64 -6.15 -15.31 -10.01
CA ILE A 64 -6.82 -14.13 -10.54
C ILE A 64 -8.20 -14.55 -11.02
N PHE A 65 -9.21 -13.83 -10.55
CA PHE A 65 -10.61 -14.01 -10.92
C PHE A 65 -11.19 -12.69 -11.44
N ASN A 66 -12.33 -12.76 -12.13
CA ASN A 66 -13.20 -11.60 -12.30
C ASN A 66 -14.09 -11.41 -11.05
N ILE A 67 -14.91 -10.36 -11.00
CA ILE A 67 -15.81 -10.11 -9.85
C ILE A 67 -16.92 -11.17 -9.72
N GLU A 68 -17.22 -11.88 -10.80
CA GLU A 68 -18.15 -13.02 -10.82
C GLU A 68 -17.48 -14.32 -10.33
N GLN A 69 -16.23 -14.24 -9.85
CA GLN A 69 -15.40 -15.34 -9.35
C GLN A 69 -15.01 -16.40 -10.40
N GLU A 70 -15.08 -16.05 -11.68
CA GLU A 70 -14.57 -16.91 -12.74
C GLU A 70 -13.05 -16.76 -12.85
N PRO A 71 -12.29 -17.86 -12.95
CA PRO A 71 -10.83 -17.81 -13.04
C PRO A 71 -10.40 -17.20 -14.38
N VAL A 72 -9.58 -16.15 -14.31
CA VAL A 72 -9.03 -15.47 -15.50
C VAL A 72 -7.53 -15.71 -15.69
N GLY A 73 -6.85 -16.26 -14.69
CA GLY A 73 -5.43 -16.61 -14.77
C GLY A 73 -4.78 -16.75 -13.41
N GLY A 74 -3.45 -16.81 -13.41
CA GLY A 74 -2.68 -16.91 -12.17
C GLY A 74 -1.29 -17.47 -12.39
N MET A 75 -0.59 -17.68 -11.28
CA MET A 75 0.72 -18.30 -11.18
C MET A 75 0.68 -19.24 -9.98
N ILE A 76 1.26 -20.43 -10.12
CA ILE A 76 1.29 -21.46 -9.07
C ILE A 76 2.73 -21.77 -8.66
N ASP A 77 2.90 -22.34 -7.46
CA ASP A 77 4.20 -22.80 -6.93
C ASP A 77 5.31 -21.72 -6.97
N ILE A 78 4.95 -20.49 -6.59
CA ILE A 78 5.87 -19.37 -6.54
C ILE A 78 6.70 -19.45 -5.26
N PRO A 79 8.04 -19.50 -5.33
CA PRO A 79 8.86 -19.46 -4.13
C PRO A 79 8.78 -18.10 -3.42
N HIS A 80 8.88 -18.13 -2.10
CA HIS A 80 8.73 -16.97 -1.21
C HIS A 80 9.52 -15.73 -1.65
N ASP A 81 10.76 -15.92 -2.09
CA ASP A 81 11.68 -14.86 -2.52
C ASP A 81 11.24 -14.15 -3.81
N GLN A 82 10.38 -14.78 -4.61
CA GLN A 82 9.82 -14.22 -5.85
C GLN A 82 8.39 -13.69 -5.67
N LEU A 83 7.69 -14.04 -4.59
CA LEU A 83 6.26 -13.76 -4.42
C LEU A 83 5.92 -12.29 -4.59
N VAL A 84 6.62 -11.39 -3.88
CA VAL A 84 6.31 -9.94 -3.90
C VAL A 84 6.47 -9.37 -5.31
N GLU A 85 7.56 -9.72 -6.01
CA GLU A 85 7.79 -9.21 -7.37
C GLU A 85 6.72 -9.72 -8.35
N ARG A 86 6.33 -10.99 -8.26
CA ARG A 86 5.26 -11.56 -9.11
C ARG A 86 3.90 -10.93 -8.81
N LEU A 87 3.59 -10.71 -7.54
CA LEU A 87 2.34 -10.09 -7.11
C LEU A 87 2.26 -8.63 -7.56
N GLU A 88 3.31 -7.84 -7.40
CA GLU A 88 3.36 -6.44 -7.84
C GLU A 88 3.15 -6.35 -9.36
N LYS A 89 3.73 -7.26 -10.17
CA LYS A 89 3.46 -7.31 -11.63
C LYS A 89 1.97 -7.50 -11.95
N VAL A 90 1.26 -8.33 -11.18
CA VAL A 90 -0.18 -8.58 -11.36
C VAL A 90 -1.03 -7.36 -10.98
N ILE A 91 -0.64 -6.64 -9.93
CA ILE A 91 -1.28 -5.41 -9.42
C ILE A 91 -1.15 -4.26 -10.43
N TRP A 92 -0.02 -4.17 -11.12
CA TRP A 92 0.33 -3.08 -12.03
C TRP A 92 0.09 -3.35 -13.52
N LYS A 93 -0.18 -4.62 -13.91
CA LYS A 93 -0.34 -5.02 -15.32
C LYS A 93 0.87 -4.69 -16.21
N GLU A 94 2.09 -4.86 -15.68
CA GLU A 94 3.31 -4.65 -16.49
C GLU A 94 3.51 -5.78 -17.50
N GLU A 95 2.92 -5.64 -18.68
CA GLU A 95 3.35 -6.35 -19.88
C GLU A 95 4.22 -5.41 -20.73
N GLY A 96 5.52 -5.70 -20.82
CA GLY A 96 6.37 -5.18 -21.90
C GLY A 96 6.57 -3.65 -21.99
N GLY A 97 6.99 -2.99 -20.91
CA GLY A 97 7.42 -1.58 -20.96
C GLY A 97 8.50 -1.26 -19.93
N SER A 98 9.58 -0.62 -20.34
CA SER A 98 10.62 -0.10 -19.44
C SER A 98 10.11 1.14 -18.71
N GLY A 99 9.43 0.95 -17.58
CA GLY A 99 8.91 2.05 -16.77
C GLY A 99 7.86 1.64 -15.76
N GLY A 100 8.06 0.53 -15.05
CA GLY A 100 7.26 0.21 -13.85
C GLY A 100 7.39 1.29 -12.76
N PRO A 101 6.62 1.23 -11.66
CA PRO A 101 6.73 2.14 -10.52
C PRO A 101 8.00 1.81 -9.72
N ARG A 102 9.17 1.89 -10.37
CA ARG A 102 10.44 1.45 -9.79
C ARG A 102 10.75 2.16 -8.48
N ASN A 103 10.22 3.38 -8.31
CA ASN A 103 10.48 4.21 -7.15
C ASN A 103 9.24 4.45 -6.27
N LEU A 104 8.09 3.77 -6.42
CA LEU A 104 7.00 3.98 -5.45
C LEU A 104 7.32 3.39 -4.08
N LEU A 105 6.91 4.09 -3.02
CA LEU A 105 7.02 3.59 -1.67
C LEU A 105 6.14 2.34 -1.50
N ARG A 106 6.69 1.28 -0.89
CA ARG A 106 5.91 0.09 -0.54
C ARG A 106 5.14 0.34 0.76
N LEU A 107 3.85 0.03 0.77
CA LEU A 107 2.94 0.33 1.89
C LEU A 107 2.40 -0.95 2.52
N ARG A 108 2.23 -0.97 3.85
CA ARG A 108 1.45 -2.01 4.54
C ARG A 108 0.00 -1.55 4.63
N VAL A 109 -0.81 -1.99 3.68
CA VAL A 109 -2.22 -1.63 3.67
C VAL A 109 -3.03 -2.73 4.39
N PRO A 110 -3.70 -2.43 5.51
CA PRO A 110 -4.50 -3.43 6.21
C PRO A 110 -5.83 -3.67 5.48
N SER A 111 -6.52 -4.73 5.86
CA SER A 111 -7.87 -5.03 5.37
C SER A 111 -8.84 -3.88 5.61
N GLY A 112 -9.79 -3.72 4.68
CA GLY A 112 -10.80 -2.66 4.69
C GLY A 112 -10.38 -1.38 3.97
N TRP A 113 -9.09 -1.18 3.71
CA TRP A 113 -8.58 0.02 3.04
C TRP A 113 -8.52 -0.14 1.51
N THR A 114 -8.85 0.94 0.81
CA THR A 114 -8.71 1.11 -0.63
C THR A 114 -7.60 2.11 -0.91
N VAL A 115 -6.70 1.79 -1.83
CA VAL A 115 -5.70 2.74 -2.34
C VAL A 115 -6.38 3.61 -3.41
N SER A 116 -6.78 4.83 -3.07
CA SER A 116 -7.47 5.73 -4.02
C SER A 116 -6.52 6.56 -4.86
N HIS A 117 -5.34 6.89 -4.32
CA HIS A 117 -4.28 7.58 -5.05
C HIS A 117 -2.92 7.15 -4.51
N HIS A 118 -1.89 7.00 -5.36
CA HIS A 118 -0.52 6.67 -4.92
C HIS A 118 0.53 7.11 -5.96
N ALA A 119 1.18 8.24 -5.68
CA ALA A 119 2.32 8.80 -6.39
C ALA A 119 3.56 8.94 -5.50
N LEU A 120 3.44 8.64 -4.19
CA LEU A 120 4.52 8.72 -3.21
C LEU A 120 5.73 7.84 -3.59
N THR A 121 6.87 8.46 -3.87
CA THR A 121 8.11 7.76 -4.20
C THR A 121 8.97 7.46 -2.96
N ASP A 122 9.95 6.56 -3.09
CA ASP A 122 10.96 6.24 -2.09
C ASP A 122 12.17 7.18 -2.14
N ALA A 123 12.08 8.26 -2.93
CA ALA A 123 13.10 9.29 -3.05
C ALA A 123 13.42 9.92 -1.68
N ASN A 124 14.70 9.97 -1.32
CA ASN A 124 15.16 10.59 -0.07
C ASN A 124 15.39 12.09 -0.27
N PRO A 125 14.58 12.99 0.34
CA PRO A 125 14.74 14.44 0.15
C PRO A 125 16.12 14.94 0.59
N GLY A 126 16.72 14.30 1.60
CA GLY A 126 18.04 14.67 2.12
C GLY A 126 19.22 14.35 1.18
N GLU A 127 18.98 13.63 0.09
CA GLU A 127 19.98 13.30 -0.93
C GLU A 127 19.82 14.13 -2.21
N LEU A 128 18.79 14.98 -2.28
CA LEU A 128 18.49 15.80 -3.46
C LEU A 128 19.18 17.16 -3.37
N ALA A 129 19.72 17.61 -4.49
CA ALA A 129 20.17 19.00 -4.63
C ALA A 129 18.95 19.95 -4.66
N PRO A 130 19.03 21.17 -4.10
CA PRO A 130 17.91 22.10 -4.08
C PRO A 130 17.34 22.49 -5.46
N ASP A 131 18.15 22.37 -6.52
CA ASP A 131 17.79 22.66 -7.92
C ASP A 131 17.39 21.42 -8.73
N SER A 132 17.26 20.26 -8.07
CA SER A 132 16.86 19.02 -8.72
C SER A 132 15.44 19.10 -9.30
N GLU A 133 15.27 18.60 -10.52
CA GLU A 133 13.94 18.47 -11.15
C GLU A 133 13.01 17.50 -10.40
N VAL A 134 13.57 16.61 -9.56
CA VAL A 134 12.80 15.65 -8.76
C VAL A 134 11.82 16.35 -7.81
N TRP A 135 12.15 17.53 -7.30
CA TRP A 135 11.23 18.35 -6.50
C TRP A 135 9.93 18.66 -7.26
N GLN A 136 10.03 18.89 -8.57
CA GLN A 136 8.88 19.20 -9.41
C GLN A 136 8.10 17.96 -9.85
N SER A 137 8.72 16.78 -9.91
CA SER A 137 8.05 15.54 -10.34
C SER A 137 7.44 14.75 -9.18
N ASP A 138 8.16 14.63 -8.06
CA ASP A 138 7.87 13.62 -7.03
C ASP A 138 7.31 14.23 -5.73
N PHE A 139 7.45 15.54 -5.52
CA PHE A 139 7.09 16.22 -4.26
C PHE A 139 5.88 17.13 -4.44
N LYS A 140 4.71 16.48 -4.54
CA LYS A 140 3.39 17.09 -4.78
C LYS A 140 2.48 17.14 -3.57
N ARG A 141 1.37 17.87 -3.67
CA ARG A 141 0.37 17.92 -2.59
C ARG A 141 -0.56 16.72 -2.53
N ASP A 142 -0.52 15.85 -3.52
CA ASP A 142 -1.38 14.69 -3.66
C ASP A 142 -0.51 13.43 -3.83
N LEU A 143 0.17 12.97 -2.77
CA LEU A 143 1.11 11.85 -2.88
C LEU A 143 0.49 10.50 -2.60
N LEU A 144 -0.39 10.41 -1.60
CA LEU A 144 -1.04 9.16 -1.21
C LEU A 144 -2.40 9.45 -0.63
N GLN A 145 -3.39 8.66 -1.05
CA GLN A 145 -4.69 8.62 -0.40
C GLN A 145 -5.14 7.18 -0.20
N LEU A 146 -5.47 6.84 1.04
CA LEU A 146 -6.08 5.57 1.41
C LEU A 146 -7.46 5.85 2.03
N GLN A 147 -8.46 5.07 1.63
CA GLN A 147 -9.84 5.23 2.11
C GLN A 147 -10.32 3.98 2.83
N HIS A 148 -10.93 4.15 3.99
CA HIS A 148 -11.67 3.10 4.69
C HIS A 148 -13.14 3.48 4.75
N GLU A 149 -13.92 3.02 3.79
CA GLU A 149 -15.29 3.47 3.55
C GLU A 149 -16.22 3.20 4.73
N GLU A 150 -16.15 1.99 5.30
CA GLU A 150 -17.00 1.54 6.42
C GLU A 150 -16.84 2.44 7.65
N ASP A 151 -15.60 2.85 7.91
CA ASP A 151 -15.29 3.77 9.00
C ASP A 151 -15.27 5.24 8.57
N ARG A 152 -15.51 5.55 7.29
CA ARG A 152 -15.43 6.93 6.77
C ARG A 152 -14.10 7.61 7.17
N LEU A 153 -13.00 6.87 7.04
CA LEU A 153 -11.63 7.37 7.26
C LEU A 153 -10.96 7.65 5.92
N LEU A 154 -10.17 8.71 5.88
CA LEU A 154 -9.27 9.06 4.79
C LEU A 154 -7.88 9.31 5.38
N LEU A 155 -6.88 8.55 4.95
CA LEU A 155 -5.48 8.89 5.18
C LEU A 155 -4.99 9.64 3.94
N ASP A 156 -4.40 10.81 4.15
CA ASP A 156 -3.88 11.69 3.11
C ASP A 156 -2.42 12.03 3.40
N VAL A 157 -1.58 12.05 2.36
CA VAL A 157 -0.18 12.45 2.43
C VAL A 157 0.12 13.46 1.34
N GLU A 158 0.68 14.58 1.76
CA GLU A 158 1.13 15.66 0.90
C GLU A 158 2.60 16.02 1.19
N TRP A 159 3.32 16.58 0.22
CA TRP A 159 4.53 17.36 0.48
C TRP A 159 4.17 18.85 0.50
N TYR A 160 4.56 19.53 1.57
CA TYR A 160 4.23 20.93 1.77
C TYR A 160 5.42 21.76 2.29
N PRO A 161 5.68 22.96 1.72
CA PRO A 161 5.07 23.49 0.50
C PRO A 161 5.39 22.63 -0.74
N GLU A 162 4.50 22.63 -1.73
CA GLU A 162 4.68 21.82 -2.94
C GLU A 162 6.03 22.11 -3.60
N SER A 163 6.76 21.06 -3.98
CA SER A 163 8.03 21.15 -4.70
C SER A 163 9.13 22.00 -4.03
N ASP A 164 8.96 22.34 -2.75
CA ASP A 164 9.94 23.11 -1.99
C ASP A 164 10.97 22.17 -1.33
N PRO A 165 12.28 22.31 -1.58
CA PRO A 165 13.32 21.54 -0.90
C PRO A 165 13.33 21.67 0.62
N ALA A 166 12.77 22.75 1.17
CA ALA A 166 12.58 22.97 2.61
C ALA A 166 11.22 22.48 3.13
N GLY A 167 10.44 21.81 2.27
CA GLY A 167 9.16 21.22 2.64
C GLY A 167 9.29 19.98 3.52
N HIS A 168 8.13 19.38 3.80
CA HIS A 168 8.00 18.16 4.59
C HIS A 168 6.81 17.35 4.10
N TYR A 169 6.82 16.06 4.38
CA TYR A 169 5.60 15.25 4.29
C TYR A 169 4.66 15.65 5.42
N ALA A 170 3.41 15.95 5.08
CA ALA A 170 2.33 16.10 6.02
C ALA A 170 1.37 14.91 5.89
N VAL A 171 1.13 14.21 6.99
CA VAL A 171 0.24 13.03 7.03
C VAL A 171 -0.97 13.37 7.88
N LYS A 172 -2.16 13.19 7.31
CA LYS A 172 -3.43 13.47 7.99
C LYS A 172 -4.34 12.24 7.95
N LEU A 173 -4.92 11.89 9.09
CA LEU A 173 -6.02 10.94 9.18
C LEU A 173 -7.32 11.70 9.44
N ILE A 174 -8.23 11.70 8.47
CA ILE A 174 -9.48 12.45 8.51
C ILE A 174 -10.64 11.50 8.74
N LYS A 175 -11.56 11.86 9.64
CA LYS A 175 -12.81 11.13 9.90
C LYS A 175 -13.99 11.93 9.41
N ASN A 176 -14.92 11.29 8.70
CA ASN A 176 -16.16 11.91 8.20
C ASN A 176 -15.93 13.17 7.35
N GLY A 177 -14.75 13.31 6.72
CA GLY A 177 -14.40 14.49 5.94
C GLY A 177 -14.10 15.76 6.76
N ASP A 178 -13.93 15.66 8.09
CA ASP A 178 -13.59 16.83 8.92
C ASP A 178 -12.09 17.16 8.84
N TRP A 179 -11.71 17.87 7.78
CA TRP A 179 -10.34 18.37 7.55
C TRP A 179 -9.89 19.40 8.60
N SER A 180 -10.82 20.03 9.32
CA SER A 180 -10.49 21.03 10.34
C SER A 180 -10.02 20.39 11.65
N ARG A 181 -10.36 19.12 11.86
CA ARG A 181 -10.04 18.36 13.07
C ARG A 181 -9.63 16.93 12.70
N PRO A 182 -8.46 16.76 12.05
CA PRO A 182 -7.94 15.43 11.77
C PRO A 182 -7.70 14.64 13.07
N LEU A 183 -7.87 13.32 13.00
CA LEU A 183 -7.58 12.40 14.10
C LEU A 183 -6.09 12.28 14.39
N GLU A 184 -5.26 12.38 13.36
CA GLU A 184 -3.81 12.40 13.43
C GLU A 184 -3.32 13.46 12.42
N ASP A 185 -2.35 14.28 12.81
CA ASP A 185 -1.73 15.32 11.97
C ASP A 185 -0.25 15.39 12.37
N MET A 186 0.63 15.13 11.42
CA MET A 186 2.06 15.02 11.69
C MET A 186 2.89 15.46 10.50
N LEU A 187 4.13 15.83 10.78
CA LEU A 187 5.12 16.23 9.79
C LEU A 187 6.37 15.39 9.94
N CYS A 188 6.92 14.93 8.81
CA CYS A 188 8.20 14.23 8.77
C CYS A 188 8.92 14.54 7.46
N ILE A 189 10.25 14.33 7.42
CA ILE A 189 11.06 14.67 6.24
C ILE A 189 11.59 13.40 5.57
N HIS A 190 11.88 12.35 6.33
CA HIS A 190 12.54 11.17 5.80
C HIS A 190 11.55 10.07 5.38
N PRO A 191 11.70 9.45 4.19
CA PRO A 191 10.79 8.39 3.73
C PRO A 191 10.69 7.19 4.69
N LYS A 192 11.79 6.87 5.39
CA LYS A 192 11.80 5.80 6.42
C LYS A 192 10.95 6.15 7.63
N GLU A 193 10.96 7.42 8.03
CA GLU A 193 10.12 7.94 9.10
C GLU A 193 8.66 7.95 8.64
N LEU A 194 8.40 8.46 7.43
CA LEU A 194 7.08 8.44 6.80
C LEU A 194 6.47 7.04 6.76
N ALA A 195 7.22 6.03 6.30
CA ALA A 195 6.72 4.65 6.26
C ALA A 195 6.34 4.12 7.65
N TYR A 196 7.13 4.44 8.68
CA TYR A 196 6.83 4.07 10.06
C TYR A 196 5.58 4.79 10.58
N GLU A 197 5.45 6.06 10.26
CA GLU A 197 4.32 6.88 10.66
C GLU A 197 3.01 6.44 9.99
N LEU A 198 3.04 6.15 8.69
CA LEU A 198 1.91 5.54 7.99
C LEU A 198 1.47 4.23 8.64
N ASP A 199 2.45 3.36 8.96
CA ASP A 199 2.20 2.11 9.65
C ASP A 199 1.55 2.35 11.04
N SER A 200 2.03 3.34 11.80
CA SER A 200 1.51 3.73 13.12
C SER A 200 0.06 4.23 13.03
N VAL A 201 -0.23 5.12 12.08
CA VAL A 201 -1.57 5.70 11.86
C VAL A 201 -2.56 4.62 11.44
N LEU A 202 -2.19 3.78 10.47
CA LEU A 202 -3.06 2.70 9.97
C LEU A 202 -3.36 1.67 11.06
N LYS A 203 -2.38 1.33 11.89
CA LYS A 203 -2.59 0.44 13.03
C LYS A 203 -3.57 1.05 14.05
N LYS A 204 -3.36 2.31 14.45
CA LYS A 204 -4.24 3.02 15.39
C LYS A 204 -5.66 3.12 14.84
N ALA A 205 -5.82 3.41 13.56
CA ALA A 205 -7.13 3.49 12.91
C ALA A 205 -7.90 2.17 13.07
N GLY A 206 -7.20 1.05 12.89
CA GLY A 206 -7.74 -0.29 13.09
C GLY A 206 -8.08 -0.68 14.53
N GLU A 207 -7.40 -0.10 15.51
CA GLU A 207 -7.74 -0.29 16.94
C GLU A 207 -8.97 0.53 17.36
N ARG A 208 -9.40 1.50 16.52
CA ARG A 208 -10.54 2.40 16.77
C ARG A 208 -11.85 1.94 16.09
N SER A 209 -11.77 1.00 15.15
CA SER A 209 -12.88 0.34 14.44
C SER A 209 -13.38 -0.89 15.19
#